data_AF-A0A9W8QWG4-F1
#
_entry.id   AF-A0A9W8QWG4-F1
#
_cell.length_a   1.000
_cell.length_b   1.000
_cell.length_c   1.000
_cell.angle_alpha   90.00
_cell.angle_beta   90.00
_cell.angle_gamma   90.00
#
_symmetry.space_group_name_H-M   'P 1'
#
loop_
_entity.id
_entity.type
_entity.pdbx_description
1 polymer ?
#
loop_
_entity_poly.entity_id
_entity_poly.type
_entity_poly.pdbx_seq_one_letter_code
_entity_poly.pdbx_strand_id
1 'polypeptide(L)'
;MLCKAIPLALAMLAHGALGTPQSRLPPLANDTIARGITALGGLKNLSSIQTVVYIGGRTYRTRSLPETYSVAGVDTFVANAGSQNISFSLEGDTIKQRIDRSHELSAFYYFARPRLDPIEYSLVVQGGENGFAATVEGSSALFAPTALPSGYADGLLASFLINEAYRWSPILLFTIFSNNNYSLREEEIVSGQKLPAVYDATLDLTVILDPKTYLPYIIRSYENHKIFGRSTHDLLLQDYALVDGIMLPRRFKTYYNEDLLLTDYVADEVLVDTNLEPTLFDAPGSRAEANIPIRDSSYDFAEIGGFYQSYLWNGPYGGTLSNVSASNPYPDLPGVWIVVVEDAPLYRQMVLELDDSVIVLDAPPHQSHLIMQWALKRLGKAVTHVWPSHHHHDHSMGTADYVAAGAQVIALAQAQEHYSNVSASRFITYT
;
A
#
# COMPACT_ATOMS: atom_id res chain seq x y z
N MET A 1 -28.52 48.52 -62.53
CA MET A 1 -28.41 47.28 -61.75
C MET A 1 -28.80 47.60 -60.32
N LEU A 2 -29.99 47.14 -59.96
CA LEU A 2 -30.81 47.48 -58.79
C LEU A 2 -30.25 46.78 -57.52
N CYS A 3 -30.53 47.13 -56.26
CA CYS A 3 -31.64 47.85 -55.64
C CYS A 3 -31.17 48.26 -54.22
N LYS A 4 -31.31 49.53 -53.82
CA LYS A 4 -32.36 50.14 -52.97
C LYS A 4 -32.19 49.98 -51.46
N ALA A 5 -32.19 51.16 -50.84
CA ALA A 5 -32.28 51.46 -49.42
C ALA A 5 -33.66 51.14 -48.81
N ILE A 6 -33.69 51.08 -47.48
CA ILE A 6 -34.55 51.83 -46.52
C ILE A 6 -34.78 50.97 -45.25
N PRO A 7 -34.86 51.60 -44.05
CA PRO A 7 -34.64 50.96 -42.76
C PRO A 7 -35.93 50.62 -41.99
N LEU A 8 -35.70 49.96 -40.84
CA LEU A 8 -36.49 49.93 -39.60
C LEU A 8 -37.98 49.54 -39.69
N ALA A 9 -38.29 48.33 -39.19
CA ALA A 9 -39.58 48.05 -38.54
C ALA A 9 -39.44 46.96 -37.48
N LEU A 10 -40.11 47.24 -36.36
CA LEU A 10 -40.33 46.47 -35.15
C LEU A 10 -40.84 45.03 -35.43
N ALA A 11 -40.33 44.03 -34.69
CA ALA A 11 -41.03 42.74 -34.55
C ALA A 11 -40.84 42.17 -33.15
N MET A 12 -41.97 41.74 -32.59
CA MET A 12 -42.21 41.35 -31.21
C MET A 12 -41.57 40.02 -30.82
N LEU A 13 -41.34 39.92 -29.51
CA LEU A 13 -41.22 38.71 -28.70
C LEU A 13 -42.04 37.52 -29.22
N ALA A 14 -41.37 36.38 -29.43
CA ALA A 14 -41.99 35.07 -29.36
C ALA A 14 -41.06 34.14 -28.56
N HIS A 15 -41.65 33.52 -27.55
CA HIS A 15 -41.02 32.57 -26.64
C HIS A 15 -40.50 31.34 -27.38
N GLY A 16 -39.24 30.98 -27.14
CA GLY A 16 -38.67 29.70 -27.51
C GLY A 16 -37.67 29.29 -26.43
N ALA A 17 -38.15 28.51 -25.45
CA ALA A 17 -37.32 27.90 -24.44
C ALA A 17 -36.39 26.86 -25.10
N LEU A 18 -35.14 27.26 -25.37
CA LEU A 18 -34.06 26.35 -25.69
C LEU A 18 -33.43 25.90 -24.38
N GLY A 19 -33.92 24.77 -23.87
CA GLY A 19 -33.27 24.04 -22.80
C GLY A 19 -31.90 23.55 -23.25
N THR A 20 -30.85 24.04 -22.59
CA THR A 20 -29.52 23.42 -22.60
C THR A 20 -29.62 22.02 -21.98
N PRO A 21 -29.03 20.96 -22.56
CA PRO A 21 -28.90 19.69 -21.88
C PRO A 21 -27.87 19.84 -20.76
N GLN A 22 -28.36 20.17 -19.56
CA GLN A 22 -27.59 20.00 -18.35
C GLN A 22 -27.54 18.49 -18.09
N SER A 23 -26.41 17.84 -18.37
CA SER A 23 -26.13 16.49 -17.90
C SER A 23 -26.04 16.53 -16.37
N ARG A 24 -27.19 16.54 -15.70
CA ARG A 24 -27.26 16.34 -14.26
C ARG A 24 -27.08 14.85 -14.01
N LEU A 25 -25.88 14.48 -13.55
CA LEU A 25 -25.72 13.28 -12.75
C LEU A 25 -26.75 13.33 -11.62
N PRO A 26 -27.47 12.23 -11.31
CA PRO A 26 -28.42 12.21 -10.22
C PRO A 26 -27.69 12.57 -8.92
N PRO A 27 -28.35 13.26 -7.97
CA PRO A 27 -27.72 13.59 -6.69
C PRO A 27 -27.25 12.30 -6.01
N LEU A 28 -26.00 12.31 -5.51
CA LEU A 28 -25.50 11.30 -4.55
C LEU A 28 -26.41 11.31 -3.33
N ALA A 29 -27.52 10.59 -3.40
CA ALA A 29 -28.45 10.41 -2.31
C ALA A 29 -27.95 9.28 -1.41
N ASN A 30 -28.41 9.26 -0.15
CA ASN A 30 -28.27 8.16 0.83
C ASN A 30 -28.50 6.74 0.26
N ASP A 31 -29.09 6.64 -0.94
CA ASP A 31 -29.30 5.43 -1.72
C ASP A 31 -28.01 4.75 -2.22
N THR A 32 -26.86 5.44 -2.39
CA THR A 32 -25.66 4.80 -2.98
C THR A 32 -25.19 3.56 -2.21
N ILE A 33 -25.07 3.65 -0.89
CA ILE A 33 -24.70 2.51 -0.05
C ILE A 33 -25.79 1.43 -0.04
N ALA A 34 -27.06 1.84 -0.02
CA ALA A 34 -28.20 0.92 -0.04
C ALA A 34 -28.29 0.13 -1.35
N ARG A 35 -28.02 0.78 -2.49
CA ARG A 35 -27.92 0.13 -3.81
C ARG A 35 -26.76 -0.84 -3.87
N GLY A 36 -25.59 -0.47 -3.35
CA GLY A 36 -24.46 -1.37 -3.31
C GLY A 36 -24.72 -2.62 -2.44
N ILE A 37 -25.32 -2.43 -1.26
CA ILE A 37 -25.75 -3.55 -0.40
C ILE A 37 -26.78 -4.43 -1.11
N THR A 38 -27.75 -3.81 -1.80
CA THR A 38 -28.76 -4.56 -2.58
C THR A 38 -28.10 -5.35 -3.70
N ALA A 39 -27.16 -4.75 -4.44
CA ALA A 39 -26.42 -5.40 -5.53
C ALA A 39 -25.58 -6.59 -5.03
N LEU A 40 -25.04 -6.49 -3.81
CA LEU A 40 -24.28 -7.56 -3.17
C LEU A 40 -25.14 -8.75 -2.71
N GLY A 41 -26.47 -8.62 -2.63
CA GLY A 41 -27.37 -9.67 -2.14
C GLY A 41 -28.37 -9.20 -1.07
N GLY A 42 -28.27 -7.94 -0.64
CA GLY A 42 -29.17 -7.31 0.33
C GLY A 42 -28.80 -7.56 1.79
N LEU A 43 -29.30 -6.70 2.68
CA LEU A 43 -28.99 -6.71 4.12
C LEU A 43 -29.19 -8.08 4.77
N LYS A 44 -30.31 -8.74 4.48
CA LYS A 44 -30.65 -10.03 5.08
C LYS A 44 -29.57 -11.08 4.81
N ASN A 45 -29.18 -11.24 3.54
CA ASN A 45 -28.20 -12.25 3.15
C ASN A 45 -26.83 -11.89 3.71
N LEU A 46 -26.38 -10.63 3.56
CA LEU A 46 -25.07 -10.20 4.08
C LEU A 46 -24.96 -10.35 5.61
N SER A 47 -26.03 -10.11 6.36
CA SER A 47 -26.06 -10.27 7.81
C SER A 47 -26.11 -11.72 8.30
N SER A 48 -26.44 -12.67 7.41
CA SER A 48 -26.54 -14.10 7.77
C SER A 48 -25.32 -14.92 7.40
N ILE A 49 -24.39 -14.38 6.59
CA ILE A 49 -23.17 -15.09 6.20
C ILE A 49 -22.28 -15.27 7.42
N GLN A 50 -21.83 -16.49 7.64
CA GLN A 50 -20.90 -16.85 8.71
C GLN A 50 -19.48 -17.01 8.18
N THR A 51 -19.31 -17.60 6.99
CA THR A 51 -17.99 -17.82 6.42
C THR A 51 -17.97 -17.57 4.92
N VAL A 52 -16.81 -17.12 4.43
CA VAL A 52 -16.50 -17.02 2.99
C VAL A 52 -15.11 -17.56 2.77
N VAL A 53 -14.94 -18.45 1.80
CA VAL A 53 -13.63 -19.01 1.43
C VAL A 53 -13.37 -18.76 -0.04
N TYR A 54 -12.27 -18.08 -0.34
CA TYR A 54 -11.70 -17.98 -1.68
C TYR A 54 -10.62 -19.04 -1.82
N ILE A 55 -10.77 -19.95 -2.78
CA ILE A 55 -9.76 -20.97 -3.09
C ILE A 55 -9.18 -20.62 -4.46
N GLY A 56 -7.86 -20.48 -4.54
CA GLY A 56 -7.23 -20.09 -5.80
C GLY A 56 -5.80 -20.57 -5.96
N GLY A 57 -5.43 -20.82 -7.21
CA GLY A 57 -4.07 -21.22 -7.58
C GLY A 57 -3.76 -21.09 -9.07
N ARG A 58 -4.76 -20.85 -9.94
CA ARG A 58 -4.51 -20.66 -11.37
C ARG A 58 -3.72 -19.39 -11.71
N THR A 59 -3.86 -18.36 -10.88
CA THR A 59 -3.23 -17.06 -11.11
C THR A 59 -3.00 -16.43 -9.76
N TYR A 60 -1.74 -16.40 -9.37
CA TYR A 60 -1.28 -15.66 -8.23
C TYR A 60 0.15 -15.23 -8.48
N ARG A 61 0.36 -13.92 -8.56
CA ARG A 61 1.66 -13.30 -8.81
C ARG A 61 1.74 -12.00 -8.06
N THR A 62 2.93 -11.70 -7.57
CA THR A 62 3.20 -10.51 -6.78
C THR A 62 4.46 -9.82 -7.30
N ARG A 63 4.51 -8.51 -7.13
CA ARG A 63 5.64 -7.66 -7.53
C ARG A 63 6.06 -6.78 -6.37
N SER A 64 7.34 -6.41 -6.41
CA SER A 64 7.92 -5.52 -5.43
C SER A 64 7.81 -4.08 -5.92
N LEU A 65 7.32 -3.21 -5.05
CA LEU A 65 7.51 -1.77 -5.17
C LEU A 65 8.92 -1.33 -4.72
N PRO A 66 9.49 -1.83 -3.60
CA PRO A 66 10.82 -1.37 -3.16
C PRO A 66 12.02 -1.84 -3.99
N GLU A 67 11.90 -2.94 -4.73
CA GLU A 67 13.04 -3.64 -5.35
C GLU A 67 12.99 -3.67 -6.88
N THR A 68 12.48 -2.62 -7.52
CA THR A 68 12.33 -2.53 -8.98
C THR A 68 13.66 -2.33 -9.70
N TYR A 69 13.84 -2.86 -10.91
CA TYR A 69 15.00 -2.51 -11.75
C TYR A 69 14.75 -1.23 -12.54
N SER A 70 13.51 -1.03 -12.97
CA SER A 70 13.08 0.18 -13.68
C SER A 70 12.72 1.29 -12.70
N VAL A 71 13.24 2.49 -12.95
CA VAL A 71 12.82 3.72 -12.24
C VAL A 71 11.35 4.07 -12.46
N ALA A 72 10.75 3.52 -13.53
CA ALA A 72 9.35 3.68 -13.87
C ALA A 72 8.65 2.30 -13.89
N GLY A 73 7.62 2.14 -13.07
CA GLY A 73 6.82 0.91 -13.01
C GLY A 73 7.26 -0.07 -11.93
N VAL A 74 6.71 -1.29 -11.99
CA VAL A 74 7.03 -2.41 -11.11
C VAL A 74 7.35 -3.64 -11.96
N ASP A 75 8.64 -3.92 -12.14
CA ASP A 75 9.16 -4.98 -13.03
C ASP A 75 9.78 -6.17 -12.27
N THR A 76 10.08 -6.00 -10.98
CA THR A 76 10.56 -7.08 -10.13
C THR A 76 9.41 -7.90 -9.57
N PHE A 77 9.35 -9.18 -9.95
CA PHE A 77 8.45 -10.14 -9.33
C PHE A 77 8.96 -10.57 -7.97
N VAL A 78 8.06 -10.63 -6.98
CA VAL A 78 8.33 -11.34 -5.71
C VAL A 78 8.04 -12.82 -5.92
N ALA A 79 6.82 -13.14 -6.37
CA ALA A 79 6.41 -14.47 -6.78
C ALA A 79 5.94 -14.46 -8.24
N ASN A 80 6.53 -15.32 -9.06
CA ASN A 80 6.13 -15.49 -10.47
C ASN A 80 4.83 -16.29 -10.60
N ALA A 81 4.62 -17.20 -9.65
CA ALA A 81 3.47 -18.07 -9.54
C ALA A 81 3.27 -18.42 -8.05
N GLY A 82 2.14 -19.06 -7.75
CA GLY A 82 1.82 -19.51 -6.41
C GLY A 82 0.34 -19.82 -6.26
N SER A 83 -0.09 -19.98 -5.02
CA SER A 83 -1.48 -20.17 -4.65
C SER A 83 -1.82 -19.37 -3.39
N GLN A 84 -3.11 -19.09 -3.25
CA GLN A 84 -3.63 -18.43 -2.06
C GLN A 84 -5.06 -18.89 -1.82
N ASN A 85 -5.31 -19.37 -0.60
CA ASN A 85 -6.64 -19.58 -0.08
C ASN A 85 -6.89 -18.55 1.03
N ILE A 86 -8.03 -17.88 0.98
CA ILE A 86 -8.43 -16.89 1.99
C ILE A 86 -9.74 -17.35 2.61
N SER A 87 -9.72 -17.62 3.90
CA SER A 87 -10.93 -17.94 4.68
C SER A 87 -11.28 -16.76 5.57
N PHE A 88 -12.56 -16.41 5.61
CA PHE A 88 -13.12 -15.43 6.52
C PHE A 88 -14.10 -16.10 7.47
N SER A 89 -14.02 -15.76 8.75
CA SER A 89 -15.14 -15.89 9.68
C SER A 89 -15.71 -14.49 9.92
N LEU A 90 -17.01 -14.38 9.68
CA LEU A 90 -17.82 -13.18 9.76
C LEU A 90 -18.76 -13.24 10.97
N GLU A 91 -18.52 -14.18 11.89
CA GLU A 91 -19.25 -14.29 13.13
C GLU A 91 -18.79 -13.22 14.13
N GLY A 92 -19.74 -12.46 14.65
CA GLY A 92 -19.49 -11.38 15.61
C GLY A 92 -19.10 -10.05 14.95
N ASP A 93 -18.54 -9.14 15.75
CA ASP A 93 -18.36 -7.74 15.36
C ASP A 93 -16.99 -7.44 14.75
N THR A 94 -16.10 -8.43 14.64
CA THR A 94 -14.72 -8.25 14.21
C THR A 94 -14.36 -9.21 13.10
N ILE A 95 -13.59 -8.74 12.11
CA ILE A 95 -13.11 -9.62 11.05
C ILE A 95 -12.12 -10.66 11.59
N LYS A 96 -12.28 -11.91 11.16
CA LYS A 96 -11.28 -12.97 11.29
C LYS A 96 -10.94 -13.49 9.90
N GLN A 97 -9.65 -13.53 9.58
CA GLN A 97 -9.15 -13.96 8.29
C GLN A 97 -8.02 -14.96 8.49
N ARG A 98 -8.01 -16.02 7.68
CA ARG A 98 -6.86 -16.89 7.50
C ARG A 98 -6.43 -16.85 6.04
N ILE A 99 -5.14 -16.74 5.80
CA ILE A 99 -4.54 -16.79 4.47
C ILE A 99 -3.53 -17.94 4.46
N ASP A 100 -3.81 -18.98 3.68
CA ASP A 100 -2.86 -20.04 3.38
C ASP A 100 -2.21 -19.74 2.04
N ARG A 101 -0.88 -19.64 2.01
CA ARG A 101 -0.14 -19.08 0.87
C ARG A 101 1.05 -19.95 0.50
N SER A 102 1.24 -20.14 -0.81
CA SER A 102 2.45 -20.72 -1.39
C SER A 102 2.98 -19.79 -2.48
N HIS A 103 4.25 -19.40 -2.41
CA HIS A 103 4.93 -18.50 -3.34
C HIS A 103 6.09 -19.21 -4.02
N GLU A 104 6.06 -19.27 -5.34
CA GLU A 104 7.23 -19.60 -6.16
C GLU A 104 8.06 -18.33 -6.36
N LEU A 105 9.15 -18.23 -5.59
CA LEU A 105 10.02 -17.05 -5.59
C LEU A 105 10.62 -16.80 -6.97
N SER A 106 10.71 -15.53 -7.35
CA SER A 106 11.40 -15.13 -8.56
C SER A 106 12.93 -15.19 -8.40
N ALA A 107 13.64 -15.16 -9.53
CA ALA A 107 15.10 -15.10 -9.59
C ALA A 107 15.71 -13.89 -8.85
N PHE A 108 14.91 -12.86 -8.54
CA PHE A 108 15.35 -11.74 -7.70
C PHE A 108 15.96 -12.24 -6.38
N TYR A 109 15.39 -13.29 -5.79
CA TYR A 109 15.81 -13.76 -4.48
C TYR A 109 17.02 -14.70 -4.47
N TYR A 110 17.77 -14.85 -5.57
CA TYR A 110 18.97 -15.70 -5.57
C TYR A 110 20.00 -15.29 -4.52
N PHE A 111 20.05 -14.01 -4.14
CA PHE A 111 20.95 -13.51 -3.10
C PHE A 111 20.61 -14.05 -1.69
N ALA A 112 19.35 -14.37 -1.43
CA ALA A 112 18.87 -14.80 -0.12
C ALA A 112 18.52 -16.30 -0.08
N ARG A 113 17.93 -16.83 -1.15
CA ARG A 113 17.59 -18.25 -1.33
C ARG A 113 18.14 -18.75 -2.66
N PRO A 114 19.41 -19.23 -2.71
CA PRO A 114 20.03 -19.68 -3.97
C PRO A 114 19.28 -20.81 -4.70
N ARG A 115 18.49 -21.61 -3.98
CA ARG A 115 17.64 -22.67 -4.57
C ARG A 115 16.23 -22.23 -4.92
N LEU A 116 15.84 -21.00 -4.54
CA LEU A 116 14.48 -20.48 -4.66
C LEU A 116 13.42 -21.43 -4.08
N ASP A 117 13.75 -22.10 -2.97
CA ASP A 117 12.80 -22.95 -2.24
C ASP A 117 11.52 -22.11 -1.95
N PRO A 118 10.31 -22.64 -2.24
CA PRO A 118 9.07 -21.89 -2.07
C PRO A 118 8.88 -21.30 -0.67
N ILE A 119 8.10 -20.22 -0.58
CA ILE A 119 7.62 -19.70 0.70
C ILE A 119 6.21 -20.20 0.93
N GLU A 120 6.02 -21.00 1.97
CA GLU A 120 4.74 -21.58 2.35
C GLU A 120 4.45 -21.24 3.80
N TYR A 121 3.30 -20.61 4.06
CA TYR A 121 2.89 -20.23 5.40
C TYR A 121 1.40 -19.94 5.48
N SER A 122 0.89 -19.98 6.71
CA SER A 122 -0.47 -19.58 7.04
C SER A 122 -0.45 -18.39 7.99
N LEU A 123 -1.17 -17.34 7.61
CA LEU A 123 -1.36 -16.13 8.40
C LEU A 123 -2.79 -16.11 8.95
N VAL A 124 -2.94 -15.81 10.23
CA VAL A 124 -4.23 -15.51 10.87
C VAL A 124 -4.24 -14.04 11.25
N VAL A 125 -5.34 -13.36 10.95
CA VAL A 125 -5.58 -11.95 11.29
C VAL A 125 -6.93 -11.83 11.99
N GLN A 126 -6.98 -11.09 13.09
CA GLN A 126 -8.20 -10.71 13.78
C GLN A 126 -8.24 -9.20 13.99
N GLY A 127 -9.37 -8.57 13.66
CA GLY A 127 -9.62 -7.16 13.93
C GLY A 127 -10.17 -6.86 15.34
N GLY A 128 -10.54 -5.59 15.55
CA GLY A 128 -11.14 -5.11 16.80
C GLY A 128 -10.11 -4.70 17.86
N GLU A 129 -10.59 -4.34 19.06
CA GLU A 129 -9.75 -3.83 20.17
C GLU A 129 -8.66 -4.83 20.61
N ASN A 130 -8.96 -6.12 20.51
CA ASN A 130 -8.01 -7.20 20.81
C ASN A 130 -7.37 -7.79 19.55
N GLY A 131 -7.31 -7.02 18.45
CA GLY A 131 -6.80 -7.50 17.17
C GLY A 131 -5.36 -7.99 17.21
N PHE A 132 -5.01 -8.84 16.25
CA PHE A 132 -3.65 -9.35 16.05
C PHE A 132 -3.45 -9.85 14.62
N ALA A 133 -2.19 -10.07 14.26
CA ALA A 133 -1.82 -10.89 13.12
C ALA A 133 -0.72 -11.89 13.55
N ALA A 134 -0.76 -13.12 13.07
CA ALA A 134 0.20 -14.15 13.44
C ALA A 134 0.44 -15.17 12.32
N THR A 135 1.71 -15.49 12.07
CA THR A 135 2.07 -16.66 11.25
C THR A 135 1.91 -17.91 12.11
N VAL A 136 0.97 -18.77 11.76
CA VAL A 136 0.59 -19.95 12.58
C VAL A 136 1.15 -21.27 12.05
N GLU A 137 1.46 -21.33 10.76
CA GLU A 137 2.07 -22.49 10.09
C GLU A 137 3.10 -22.05 9.05
N GLY A 138 4.06 -22.92 8.76
CA GLY A 138 5.13 -22.65 7.80
C GLY A 138 6.06 -21.51 8.19
N SER A 139 6.72 -20.90 7.21
CA SER A 139 7.66 -19.79 7.43
C SER A 139 7.65 -18.82 6.26
N SER A 140 7.42 -17.55 6.56
CA SER A 140 7.61 -16.41 5.65
C SER A 140 9.04 -15.84 5.70
N ALA A 141 9.93 -16.41 6.49
CA ALA A 141 11.29 -15.87 6.68
C ALA A 141 12.17 -16.14 5.46
N LEU A 142 12.52 -15.09 4.73
CA LEU A 142 13.30 -15.18 3.49
C LEU A 142 14.64 -15.92 3.69
N PHE A 143 15.36 -15.65 4.77
CA PHE A 143 16.68 -16.25 5.02
C PHE A 143 16.62 -17.58 5.81
N ALA A 144 15.43 -18.01 6.24
CA ALA A 144 15.26 -19.19 7.09
C ALA A 144 14.00 -20.01 6.69
N PRO A 145 14.03 -20.70 5.53
CA PRO A 145 12.88 -21.44 5.00
C PRO A 145 12.33 -22.51 5.94
N THR A 146 13.18 -23.10 6.77
CA THR A 146 12.79 -24.17 7.71
C THR A 146 12.58 -23.67 9.13
N ALA A 147 12.51 -22.35 9.34
CA ALA A 147 12.18 -21.80 10.64
C ALA A 147 10.77 -22.25 11.06
N LEU A 148 10.54 -22.33 12.37
CA LEU A 148 9.20 -22.47 12.91
C LEU A 148 8.36 -21.21 12.59
N PRO A 149 7.02 -21.30 12.63
CA PRO A 149 6.16 -20.13 12.47
C PRO A 149 6.59 -19.00 13.39
N SER A 150 6.68 -17.79 12.84
CA SER A 150 7.14 -16.61 13.60
C SER A 150 6.21 -16.23 14.75
N GLY A 151 4.97 -16.71 14.75
CA GLY A 151 3.94 -16.32 15.71
C GLY A 151 3.44 -14.91 15.43
N TYR A 152 3.07 -14.21 16.49
CA TYR A 152 2.51 -12.86 16.42
C TYR A 152 3.46 -11.86 15.74
N ALA A 153 2.92 -11.10 14.78
CA ALA A 153 3.61 -9.98 14.15
C ALA A 153 3.86 -8.85 15.15
N ASP A 154 4.83 -7.98 14.88
CA ASP A 154 4.95 -6.71 15.60
C ASP A 154 3.70 -5.84 15.39
N GLY A 155 3.46 -4.91 16.31
CA GLY A 155 2.24 -4.09 16.33
C GLY A 155 2.01 -3.24 15.08
N LEU A 156 3.07 -2.79 14.40
CA LEU A 156 2.94 -1.99 13.17
C LEU A 156 2.48 -2.87 12.02
N LEU A 157 3.13 -4.02 11.83
CA LEU A 157 2.72 -4.99 10.81
C LEU A 157 1.33 -5.57 11.10
N ALA A 158 1.00 -5.84 12.37
CA ALA A 158 -0.34 -6.28 12.75
C ALA A 158 -1.41 -5.25 12.36
N SER A 159 -1.16 -3.95 12.59
CA SER A 159 -2.08 -2.89 12.19
C SER A 159 -2.27 -2.84 10.67
N PHE A 160 -1.19 -2.95 9.89
CA PHE A 160 -1.25 -3.03 8.43
C PHE A 160 -2.08 -4.23 7.96
N LEU A 161 -1.80 -5.42 8.48
CA LEU A 161 -2.49 -6.65 8.09
C LEU A 161 -3.98 -6.65 8.47
N ILE A 162 -4.35 -6.01 9.59
CA ILE A 162 -5.76 -5.82 9.95
C ILE A 162 -6.46 -4.88 8.95
N ASN A 163 -5.81 -3.79 8.54
CA ASN A 163 -6.36 -2.91 7.50
C ASN A 163 -6.54 -3.65 6.17
N GLU A 164 -5.54 -4.46 5.77
CA GLU A 164 -5.64 -5.34 4.61
C GLU A 164 -6.79 -6.34 4.72
N ALA A 165 -6.99 -6.97 5.87
CA ALA A 165 -8.08 -7.91 6.09
C ALA A 165 -9.44 -7.23 5.87
N TYR A 166 -9.66 -6.04 6.43
CA TYR A 166 -10.88 -5.26 6.19
C TYR A 166 -11.04 -4.87 4.73
N ARG A 167 -9.96 -4.44 4.06
CA ARG A 167 -9.96 -4.10 2.64
C ARG A 167 -10.36 -5.29 1.77
N TRP A 168 -9.97 -6.51 2.15
CA TRP A 168 -10.35 -7.74 1.46
C TRP A 168 -11.68 -8.35 1.91
N SER A 169 -12.37 -7.73 2.88
CA SER A 169 -13.59 -8.29 3.45
C SER A 169 -14.71 -8.40 2.41
N PRO A 170 -15.32 -9.59 2.22
CA PRO A 170 -16.44 -9.77 1.31
C PRO A 170 -17.70 -8.99 1.72
N ILE A 171 -17.78 -8.55 2.99
CA ILE A 171 -18.91 -7.81 3.55
C ILE A 171 -18.55 -6.37 3.90
N LEU A 172 -17.43 -5.82 3.39
CA LEU A 172 -16.95 -4.49 3.76
C LEU A 172 -18.04 -3.41 3.68
N LEU A 173 -18.84 -3.39 2.61
CA LEU A 173 -19.89 -2.36 2.46
C LEU A 173 -20.99 -2.46 3.54
N PHE A 174 -21.30 -3.68 4.00
CA PHE A 174 -22.20 -3.91 5.13
C PHE A 174 -21.55 -3.48 6.45
N THR A 175 -20.25 -3.75 6.65
CA THR A 175 -19.49 -3.24 7.80
C THR A 175 -19.51 -1.71 7.84
N ILE A 176 -19.24 -1.04 6.72
CA ILE A 176 -19.28 0.43 6.62
C ILE A 176 -20.67 0.98 6.95
N PHE A 177 -21.72 0.35 6.43
CA PHE A 177 -23.09 0.72 6.75
C PHE A 177 -23.38 0.60 8.25
N SER A 178 -22.90 -0.48 8.88
CA SER A 178 -23.10 -0.77 10.30
C SER A 178 -22.29 0.16 11.22
N ASN A 179 -21.09 0.56 10.80
CA ASN A 179 -20.27 1.58 11.48
C ASN A 179 -21.00 2.93 11.57
N ASN A 180 -21.87 3.23 10.60
CA ASN A 180 -22.66 4.46 10.51
C ASN A 180 -21.80 5.74 10.64
N ASN A 181 -20.56 5.68 10.17
CA ASN A 181 -19.58 6.77 10.18
C ASN A 181 -18.98 6.96 8.78
N TYR A 182 -19.85 6.99 7.78
CA TYR A 182 -19.47 7.08 6.39
C TYR A 182 -19.99 8.35 5.71
N SER A 183 -19.34 8.71 4.61
CA SER A 183 -19.74 9.81 3.74
C SER A 183 -19.78 9.34 2.30
N LEU A 184 -20.67 9.95 1.51
CA LEU A 184 -20.76 9.70 0.08
C LEU A 184 -19.89 10.72 -0.65
N ARG A 185 -19.10 10.27 -1.63
CA ARG A 185 -18.24 11.14 -2.44
C ARG A 185 -18.08 10.61 -3.86
N GLU A 186 -17.41 11.38 -4.69
CA GLU A 186 -16.92 10.91 -5.98
C GLU A 186 -15.41 10.71 -5.88
N GLU A 187 -14.92 9.62 -6.45
CA GLU A 187 -13.50 9.29 -6.53
C GLU A 187 -13.07 9.23 -7.99
N GLU A 188 -11.94 9.83 -8.29
CA GLU A 188 -11.31 9.72 -9.61
C GLU A 188 -10.54 8.39 -9.68
N ILE A 189 -10.66 7.70 -10.81
CA ILE A 189 -9.91 6.48 -11.13
C ILE A 189 -8.93 6.74 -12.28
N VAL A 190 -8.02 5.80 -12.56
CA VAL A 190 -6.95 5.91 -13.58
C VAL A 190 -7.40 6.39 -14.96
N SER A 191 -8.66 6.17 -15.34
CA SER A 191 -9.21 6.65 -16.62
C SER A 191 -9.56 8.15 -16.63
N GLY A 192 -9.35 8.86 -15.52
CA GLY A 192 -9.83 10.23 -15.28
C GLY A 192 -11.34 10.31 -15.02
N GLN A 193 -12.04 9.17 -14.94
CA GLN A 193 -13.46 9.15 -14.65
C GLN A 193 -13.71 9.30 -13.15
N LYS A 194 -14.71 10.09 -12.79
CA LYS A 194 -15.24 10.17 -11.42
C LYS A 194 -16.37 9.19 -11.22
N LEU A 195 -16.24 8.33 -10.20
CA LEU A 195 -17.20 7.28 -9.87
C LEU A 195 -17.79 7.49 -8.47
N PRO A 196 -19.04 7.05 -8.23
CA PRO A 196 -19.65 7.13 -6.91
C PRO A 196 -18.90 6.26 -5.91
N ALA A 197 -18.65 6.79 -4.72
CA ALA A 197 -17.90 6.13 -3.67
C ALA A 197 -18.51 6.35 -2.29
N VAL A 198 -18.23 5.41 -1.39
CA VAL A 198 -18.56 5.46 0.03
C VAL A 198 -17.26 5.44 0.82
N TYR A 199 -17.00 6.47 1.60
CA TYR A 199 -15.84 6.55 2.48
C TYR A 199 -16.25 6.31 3.92
N ASP A 200 -15.57 5.38 4.60
CA ASP A 200 -15.77 5.08 6.01
C ASP A 200 -14.65 5.70 6.84
N ALA A 201 -15.00 6.63 7.74
CA ALA A 201 -14.03 7.29 8.59
C ALA A 201 -13.55 6.41 9.76
N THR A 202 -14.25 5.30 10.04
CA THR A 202 -13.85 4.34 11.09
C THR A 202 -12.71 3.44 10.60
N LEU A 203 -12.82 2.89 9.39
CA LEU A 203 -11.80 2.02 8.79
C LEU A 203 -10.76 2.78 7.95
N ASP A 204 -11.02 4.05 7.64
CA ASP A 204 -10.27 4.87 6.68
C ASP A 204 -10.16 4.21 5.29
N LEU A 205 -11.26 3.59 4.86
CA LEU A 205 -11.37 2.88 3.59
C LEU A 205 -12.45 3.48 2.72
N THR A 206 -12.25 3.41 1.41
CA THR A 206 -13.17 3.93 0.41
C THR A 206 -13.60 2.82 -0.53
N VAL A 207 -14.90 2.62 -0.68
CA VAL A 207 -15.47 1.68 -1.66
C VAL A 207 -16.00 2.48 -2.84
N ILE A 208 -15.32 2.39 -3.97
CA ILE A 208 -15.73 2.97 -5.25
C ILE A 208 -16.61 1.93 -5.96
N LEU A 209 -17.80 2.33 -6.40
CA LEU A 209 -18.80 1.43 -6.97
C LEU A 209 -18.86 1.55 -8.49
N ASP A 210 -19.11 0.43 -9.17
CA ASP A 210 -19.46 0.45 -10.58
C ASP A 210 -20.83 1.15 -10.76
N PRO A 211 -20.95 2.20 -11.58
CA PRO A 211 -22.17 3.01 -11.65
C PRO A 211 -23.35 2.30 -12.33
N LYS A 212 -23.12 1.16 -12.99
CA LYS A 212 -24.17 0.37 -13.67
C LYS A 212 -24.67 -0.76 -12.78
N THR A 213 -23.77 -1.49 -12.12
CA THR A 213 -24.11 -2.67 -11.31
C THR A 213 -24.24 -2.34 -9.82
N TYR A 214 -23.66 -1.22 -9.37
CA TYR A 214 -23.49 -0.85 -7.97
C TYR A 214 -22.66 -1.83 -7.13
N LEU A 215 -22.02 -2.82 -7.76
CA LEU A 215 -21.07 -3.68 -7.07
C LEU A 215 -19.79 -2.89 -6.73
N PRO A 216 -19.11 -3.22 -5.61
CA PRO A 216 -17.77 -2.72 -5.34
C PRO A 216 -16.84 -2.95 -6.54
N TYR A 217 -16.16 -1.89 -6.96
CA TYR A 217 -15.25 -1.93 -8.10
C TYR A 217 -13.80 -1.77 -7.63
N ILE A 218 -13.54 -0.78 -6.79
CA ILE A 218 -12.23 -0.54 -6.17
C ILE A 218 -12.43 -0.31 -4.68
N ILE A 219 -11.58 -0.92 -3.85
CA ILE A 219 -11.46 -0.58 -2.43
C ILE A 219 -10.12 0.13 -2.24
N ARG A 220 -10.16 1.40 -1.87
CA ARG A 220 -9.03 2.32 -1.82
C ARG A 220 -8.70 2.71 -0.39
N SER A 221 -7.42 2.61 -0.04
CA SER A 221 -6.81 3.33 1.09
C SER A 221 -5.92 4.46 0.56
N TYR A 222 -5.72 5.47 1.39
CA TYR A 222 -4.74 6.53 1.15
C TYR A 222 -3.53 6.32 2.05
N GLU A 223 -2.36 6.52 1.47
CA GLU A 223 -1.08 6.36 2.14
C GLU A 223 -0.19 7.57 1.85
N ASN A 224 0.89 7.73 2.62
CA ASN A 224 1.90 8.75 2.36
C ASN A 224 3.27 8.09 2.14
N HIS A 225 3.55 7.78 0.88
CA HIS A 225 4.82 7.18 0.47
C HIS A 225 5.93 8.23 0.55
N LYS A 226 7.08 7.89 1.16
CA LYS A 226 8.19 8.85 1.31
C LYS A 226 8.75 9.34 -0.03
N ILE A 227 8.72 8.47 -1.05
CA ILE A 227 9.17 8.78 -2.42
C ILE A 227 8.07 9.44 -3.26
N PHE A 228 6.83 8.94 -3.20
CA PHE A 228 5.75 9.35 -4.12
C PHE A 228 4.79 10.40 -3.54
N GLY A 229 4.87 10.64 -2.23
CA GLY A 229 3.98 11.53 -1.50
C GLY A 229 2.65 10.86 -1.22
N ARG A 230 1.56 11.64 -1.29
CA ARG A 230 0.21 11.10 -1.14
C ARG A 230 -0.07 10.09 -2.24
N SER A 231 -0.38 8.87 -1.84
CA SER A 231 -0.53 7.72 -2.73
C SER A 231 -1.84 6.98 -2.51
N THR A 232 -2.28 6.28 -3.55
CA THR A 232 -3.44 5.37 -3.50
C THR A 232 -2.97 3.93 -3.47
N HIS A 233 -3.64 3.12 -2.66
CA HIS A 233 -3.41 1.68 -2.61
C HIS A 233 -4.75 0.98 -2.81
N ASP A 234 -4.95 0.53 -4.04
CA ASP A 234 -6.25 0.15 -4.59
C ASP A 234 -6.34 -1.37 -4.73
N LEU A 235 -7.42 -1.95 -4.18
CA LEU A 235 -7.84 -3.31 -4.47
C LEU A 235 -8.98 -3.28 -5.50
N LEU A 236 -8.66 -3.61 -6.75
CA LEU A 236 -9.62 -3.75 -7.84
C LEU A 236 -10.32 -5.12 -7.79
N LEU A 237 -11.64 -5.10 -7.86
CA LEU A 237 -12.52 -6.28 -7.76
C LEU A 237 -13.21 -6.55 -9.10
N GLN A 238 -13.13 -7.78 -9.59
CA GLN A 238 -13.65 -8.18 -10.89
C GLN A 238 -14.23 -9.61 -10.87
N ASP A 239 -14.92 -9.96 -11.96
CA ASP A 239 -15.44 -11.31 -12.22
C ASP A 239 -16.35 -11.84 -11.08
N TYR A 240 -17.34 -11.02 -10.73
CA TYR A 240 -18.32 -11.36 -9.70
C TYR A 240 -19.14 -12.60 -10.08
N ALA A 241 -19.27 -13.50 -9.11
CA ALA A 241 -20.15 -14.67 -9.18
C ALA A 241 -21.24 -14.58 -8.11
N LEU A 242 -22.44 -15.06 -8.46
CA LEU A 242 -23.52 -15.25 -7.51
C LEU A 242 -23.33 -16.59 -6.81
N VAL A 243 -23.10 -16.56 -5.49
CA VAL A 243 -22.96 -17.74 -4.63
C VAL A 243 -23.93 -17.60 -3.47
N ASP A 244 -24.86 -18.55 -3.34
CA ASP A 244 -25.88 -18.58 -2.28
C ASP A 244 -26.62 -17.26 -2.05
N GLY A 245 -26.90 -16.54 -3.14
CA GLY A 245 -27.66 -15.29 -3.12
C GLY A 245 -26.82 -14.03 -2.81
N ILE A 246 -25.50 -14.15 -2.80
CA ILE A 246 -24.55 -13.04 -2.60
C ILE A 246 -23.61 -12.92 -3.80
N MET A 247 -23.29 -11.69 -4.21
CA MET A 247 -22.34 -11.41 -5.27
C MET A 247 -20.92 -11.28 -4.69
N LEU A 248 -20.02 -12.19 -5.06
CA LEU A 248 -18.63 -12.22 -4.58
C LEU A 248 -17.64 -12.10 -5.74
N PRO A 249 -16.61 -11.23 -5.66
CA PRO A 249 -15.59 -11.10 -6.70
C PRO A 249 -14.69 -12.34 -6.77
N ARG A 250 -14.23 -12.71 -7.96
CA ARG A 250 -13.29 -13.83 -8.15
C ARG A 250 -11.92 -13.40 -8.65
N ARG A 251 -11.76 -12.15 -9.06
CA ARG A 251 -10.47 -11.61 -9.47
C ARG A 251 -10.16 -10.34 -8.69
N PHE A 252 -8.93 -10.31 -8.19
CA PHE A 252 -8.42 -9.28 -7.32
C PHE A 252 -7.11 -8.78 -7.87
N LYS A 253 -6.99 -7.47 -8.02
CA LYS A 253 -5.72 -6.84 -8.37
C LYS A 253 -5.40 -5.71 -7.43
N THR A 254 -4.17 -5.70 -6.93
CA THR A 254 -3.69 -4.59 -6.11
C THR A 254 -2.87 -3.66 -6.98
N TYR A 255 -3.24 -2.39 -7.02
CA TYR A 255 -2.53 -1.33 -7.72
C TYR A 255 -2.03 -0.30 -6.70
N TYR A 256 -0.80 0.15 -6.89
CA TYR A 256 -0.25 1.32 -6.20
C TYR A 256 -0.25 2.51 -7.15
N ASN A 257 -0.69 3.68 -6.70
CA ASN A 257 -0.84 4.89 -7.54
C ASN A 257 -1.55 4.59 -8.87
N GLU A 258 -2.58 3.74 -8.80
CA GLU A 258 -3.50 3.38 -9.88
C GLU A 258 -2.93 2.54 -11.04
N ASP A 259 -1.62 2.60 -11.34
CA ASP A 259 -1.01 1.94 -12.50
C ASP A 259 0.08 0.90 -12.15
N LEU A 260 0.63 0.93 -10.93
CA LEU A 260 1.64 -0.02 -10.49
C LEU A 260 0.99 -1.31 -9.97
N LEU A 261 0.81 -2.29 -10.87
CA LEU A 261 0.22 -3.59 -10.52
C LEU A 261 1.15 -4.39 -9.57
N LEU A 262 0.78 -4.46 -8.30
CA LEU A 262 1.51 -5.20 -7.26
C LEU A 262 1.07 -6.67 -7.16
N THR A 263 -0.22 -6.96 -7.29
CA THR A 263 -0.74 -8.35 -7.15
C THR A 263 -1.84 -8.62 -8.18
N ASP A 264 -1.88 -9.83 -8.73
CA ASP A 264 -3.01 -10.35 -9.54
C ASP A 264 -3.36 -11.75 -9.04
N TYR A 265 -4.54 -11.89 -8.45
CA TYR A 265 -5.06 -13.11 -7.85
C TYR A 265 -6.41 -13.46 -8.48
N VAL A 266 -6.60 -14.75 -8.78
CA VAL A 266 -7.89 -15.29 -9.20
C VAL A 266 -8.27 -16.43 -8.24
N ALA A 267 -9.42 -16.27 -7.59
CA ALA A 267 -10.11 -17.35 -6.90
C ALA A 267 -10.77 -18.26 -7.94
N ASP A 268 -10.33 -19.50 -7.98
CA ASP A 268 -10.90 -20.56 -8.80
C ASP A 268 -12.29 -20.95 -8.31
N GLU A 269 -12.48 -20.91 -7.00
CA GLU A 269 -13.70 -21.27 -6.30
C GLU A 269 -13.98 -20.30 -5.16
N VAL A 270 -15.28 -20.04 -4.92
CA VAL A 270 -15.76 -19.23 -3.81
C VAL A 270 -16.83 -20.02 -3.09
N LEU A 271 -16.64 -20.24 -1.80
CA LEU A 271 -17.56 -20.97 -0.94
C LEU A 271 -18.14 -20.04 0.13
N VAL A 272 -19.39 -20.26 0.48
CA VAL A 272 -20.12 -19.51 1.51
C VAL A 272 -20.64 -20.50 2.55
N ASP A 273 -20.65 -20.10 3.82
CA ASP A 273 -21.15 -20.89 4.96
C ASP A 273 -20.58 -22.31 5.00
N THR A 274 -19.31 -22.43 4.61
CA THR A 274 -18.54 -23.66 4.73
C THR A 274 -18.25 -23.93 6.20
N ASN A 275 -18.40 -25.19 6.62
CA ASN A 275 -18.02 -25.63 7.95
C ASN A 275 -16.50 -25.58 8.09
N LEU A 276 -16.00 -24.56 8.80
CA LEU A 276 -14.59 -24.41 9.13
C LEU A 276 -14.35 -24.89 10.55
N GLU A 277 -13.18 -25.47 10.81
CA GLU A 277 -12.80 -25.86 12.16
C GLU A 277 -12.80 -24.63 13.08
N PRO A 278 -13.41 -24.68 14.28
CA PRO A 278 -13.53 -23.51 15.15
C PRO A 278 -12.18 -22.85 15.50
N THR A 279 -11.13 -23.67 15.60
CA THR A 279 -9.77 -23.23 15.95
C THR A 279 -8.94 -22.77 14.75
N LEU A 280 -9.52 -22.73 13.54
CA LEU A 280 -8.80 -22.36 12.31
C LEU A 280 -8.18 -20.95 12.38
N PHE A 281 -8.84 -20.05 13.12
CA PHE A 281 -8.47 -18.65 13.31
C PHE A 281 -7.77 -18.38 14.65
N ASP A 282 -7.31 -19.42 15.35
CA ASP A 282 -6.59 -19.25 16.61
C ASP A 282 -5.10 -19.03 16.33
N ALA A 283 -4.46 -18.15 17.12
CA ALA A 283 -3.02 -17.98 17.14
C ALA A 283 -2.40 -18.74 18.34
N PRO A 284 -1.32 -19.50 18.15
CA PRO A 284 -0.68 -20.24 19.23
C PRO A 284 0.12 -19.32 20.15
N GLY A 285 0.26 -19.73 21.41
CA GLY A 285 1.11 -19.05 22.39
C GLY A 285 0.51 -17.78 22.98
N SER A 286 1.33 -17.01 23.68
CA SER A 286 0.91 -15.77 24.37
C SER A 286 1.36 -14.55 23.58
N ARG A 287 0.45 -13.59 23.40
CA ARG A 287 0.72 -12.30 22.78
C ARG A 287 1.50 -11.38 23.73
N ALA A 288 2.58 -10.77 23.26
CA ALA A 288 3.34 -9.77 24.01
C ALA A 288 2.81 -8.34 23.73
N GLU A 289 3.22 -7.36 24.54
CA GLU A 289 2.84 -5.95 24.36
C GLU A 289 3.28 -5.40 23.00
N ALA A 290 4.48 -5.79 22.54
CA ALA A 290 5.01 -5.39 21.22
C ALA A 290 4.19 -5.93 20.03
N ASN A 291 3.26 -6.87 20.25
CA ASN A 291 2.38 -7.42 19.23
C ASN A 291 0.99 -6.75 19.21
N ILE A 292 0.72 -5.80 20.11
CA ILE A 292 -0.54 -5.06 20.12
C ILE A 292 -0.56 -4.15 18.89
N PRO A 293 -1.60 -4.19 18.04
CA PRO A 293 -1.67 -3.34 16.87
C PRO A 293 -1.55 -1.86 17.22
N ILE A 294 -0.63 -1.15 16.57
CA ILE A 294 -0.41 0.29 16.75
C ILE A 294 -0.23 1.00 15.42
N ARG A 295 -0.59 2.29 15.39
CA ARG A 295 -0.25 3.21 14.30
C ARG A 295 0.79 4.19 14.79
N ASP A 296 1.85 4.35 14.00
CA ASP A 296 2.90 5.35 14.23
C ASP A 296 3.02 6.22 12.98
N SER A 297 3.02 7.54 13.15
CA SER A 297 3.22 8.50 12.07
C SER A 297 4.59 8.42 11.40
N SER A 298 5.60 7.81 12.03
CA SER A 298 6.90 7.56 11.38
C SER A 298 6.88 6.35 10.45
N TYR A 299 5.85 5.50 10.53
CA TYR A 299 5.70 4.26 9.75
C TYR A 299 4.38 4.28 8.97
N ASP A 300 4.46 4.76 7.73
CA ASP A 300 3.31 4.70 6.83
C ASP A 300 3.07 3.25 6.36
N PHE A 301 1.82 2.91 6.02
CA PHE A 301 1.50 1.61 5.46
C PHE A 301 2.16 1.38 4.09
N ALA A 302 2.49 2.46 3.37
CA ALA A 302 3.32 2.41 2.17
C ALA A 302 4.65 1.68 2.39
N GLU A 303 5.34 2.00 3.49
CA GLU A 303 6.62 1.39 3.85
C GLU A 303 6.43 -0.04 4.35
N ILE A 304 5.56 -0.22 5.35
CA ILE A 304 5.30 -1.53 5.97
C ILE A 304 4.86 -2.54 4.91
N GLY A 305 3.88 -2.16 4.09
CA GLY A 305 3.33 -3.00 3.04
C GLY A 305 4.35 -3.33 1.95
N GLY A 306 5.13 -2.34 1.48
CA GLY A 306 6.15 -2.55 0.46
C GLY A 306 7.22 -3.56 0.90
N PHE A 307 7.77 -3.40 2.11
CA PHE A 307 8.77 -4.33 2.65
C PHE A 307 8.17 -5.67 3.06
N TYR A 308 6.97 -5.71 3.64
CA TYR A 308 6.30 -6.96 4.01
C TYR A 308 6.00 -7.83 2.79
N GLN A 309 5.43 -7.23 1.74
CA GLN A 309 5.11 -7.94 0.49
C GLN A 309 6.36 -8.46 -0.22
N SER A 310 7.53 -7.87 0.07
CA SER A 310 8.83 -8.28 -0.47
C SER A 310 9.62 -9.21 0.47
N TYR A 311 9.05 -9.65 1.59
CA TYR A 311 9.73 -10.47 2.62
C TYR A 311 10.94 -9.81 3.29
N LEU A 312 10.97 -8.48 3.33
CA LEU A 312 12.07 -7.67 3.85
C LEU A 312 11.68 -6.85 5.09
N TRP A 313 10.43 -6.93 5.55
CA TRP A 313 10.03 -6.33 6.82
C TRP A 313 10.60 -7.11 8.00
N ASN A 314 11.45 -6.45 8.79
CA ASN A 314 12.10 -7.03 9.97
C ASN A 314 11.67 -6.36 11.28
N GLY A 315 10.54 -5.64 11.27
CA GLY A 315 10.05 -4.84 12.38
C GLY A 315 10.55 -3.38 12.34
N PRO A 316 10.09 -2.55 13.31
CA PRO A 316 10.50 -1.16 13.40
C PRO A 316 12.01 -1.01 13.61
N TYR A 317 12.56 0.05 13.04
CA TYR A 317 13.97 0.39 13.15
C TYR A 317 14.31 0.83 14.58
N GLY A 318 15.21 0.10 15.23
CA GLY A 318 15.59 0.32 16.63
C GLY A 318 16.87 1.13 16.86
N GLY A 319 17.51 1.64 15.79
CA GLY A 319 18.84 2.24 15.87
C GLY A 319 18.86 3.55 16.66
N THR A 320 19.97 3.81 17.35
CA THR A 320 20.11 5.01 18.20
C THR A 320 21.35 5.83 17.87
N LEU A 321 21.29 7.14 18.16
CA LEU A 321 22.41 8.05 17.89
C LEU A 321 23.68 7.67 18.67
N SER A 322 23.54 7.14 19.90
CA SER A 322 24.68 6.71 20.72
C SER A 322 25.47 5.55 20.11
N ASN A 323 24.84 4.77 19.23
CA ASN A 323 25.44 3.63 18.56
C ASN A 323 25.83 3.94 17.10
N VAL A 324 25.88 5.22 16.74
CA VAL A 324 26.47 5.66 15.47
C VAL A 324 27.99 5.60 15.58
N SER A 325 28.59 4.74 14.78
CA SER A 325 30.03 4.57 14.65
C SER A 325 30.48 5.09 13.30
N ALA A 326 31.60 5.80 13.27
CA ALA A 326 32.13 6.39 12.05
C ALA A 326 33.64 6.18 11.95
N SER A 327 34.11 5.81 10.77
CA SER A 327 35.52 5.58 10.48
C SER A 327 35.92 6.33 9.21
N ASN A 328 37.17 6.75 9.14
CA ASN A 328 37.79 7.19 7.90
C ASN A 328 38.83 6.12 7.49
N PRO A 329 38.44 5.14 6.66
CA PRO A 329 39.34 4.05 6.28
C PRO A 329 40.31 4.44 5.16
N TYR A 330 40.23 5.66 4.61
CA TYR A 330 40.97 6.09 3.43
C TYR A 330 41.89 7.27 3.78
N PRO A 331 43.16 7.02 4.15
CA PRO A 331 44.10 8.09 4.57
C PRO A 331 44.27 9.21 3.53
N ASP A 332 44.18 8.87 2.24
CA ASP A 332 44.31 9.81 1.14
C ASP A 332 43.02 10.60 0.85
N LEU A 333 41.90 10.24 1.49
CA LEU A 333 40.58 10.87 1.36
C LEU A 333 40.05 11.24 2.76
N PRO A 334 40.66 12.23 3.45
CA PRO A 334 40.34 12.59 4.84
C PRO A 334 38.89 13.08 5.06
N GLY A 335 38.17 13.45 3.99
CA GLY A 335 36.75 13.80 4.03
C GLY A 335 35.79 12.62 3.87
N VAL A 336 36.26 11.40 3.57
CA VAL A 336 35.39 10.24 3.37
C VAL A 336 35.20 9.47 4.67
N TRP A 337 33.96 9.41 5.12
CA TRP A 337 33.54 8.69 6.31
C TRP A 337 32.68 7.49 5.91
N ILE A 338 32.90 6.34 6.56
CA ILE A 338 31.97 5.22 6.58
C ILE A 338 31.26 5.25 7.92
N VAL A 339 29.94 5.43 7.89
CA VAL A 339 29.08 5.56 9.06
C VAL A 339 28.14 4.35 9.16
N VAL A 340 28.05 3.78 10.35
CA VAL A 340 27.24 2.59 10.65
C VAL A 340 26.47 2.84 11.94
N VAL A 341 25.21 2.40 11.99
CA VAL A 341 24.41 2.35 13.22
C VAL A 341 24.51 0.93 13.77
N GLU A 342 25.31 0.72 14.81
CA GLU A 342 25.77 -0.62 15.22
C GLU A 342 24.67 -1.48 15.88
N ASP A 343 23.71 -0.86 16.56
CA ASP A 343 22.60 -1.53 17.27
C ASP A 343 21.42 -1.89 16.36
N ALA A 344 21.36 -1.32 15.15
CA ALA A 344 20.41 -1.68 14.11
C ALA A 344 21.09 -1.52 12.74
N PRO A 345 21.98 -2.46 12.35
CA PRO A 345 22.73 -2.36 11.11
C PRO A 345 21.82 -2.72 9.93
N LEU A 346 21.14 -1.70 9.39
CA LEU A 346 20.38 -1.81 8.15
C LEU A 346 21.29 -1.57 6.94
N TYR A 347 21.90 -0.38 6.90
CA TYR A 347 22.80 0.04 5.84
C TYR A 347 24.08 0.64 6.40
N ARG A 348 25.15 0.62 5.59
CA ARG A 348 26.39 1.36 5.86
C ARG A 348 26.45 2.55 4.91
N GLN A 349 26.45 3.75 5.44
CA GLN A 349 26.39 4.96 4.61
C GLN A 349 27.78 5.57 4.46
N MET A 350 28.07 6.04 3.26
CA MET A 350 29.25 6.87 3.01
C MET A 350 28.87 8.33 3.18
N VAL A 351 29.68 9.08 3.91
CA VAL A 351 29.51 10.53 4.08
C VAL A 351 30.75 11.24 3.58
N LEU A 352 30.58 12.20 2.68
CA LEU A 352 31.64 13.05 2.18
C LEU A 352 31.56 14.41 2.86
N GLU A 353 32.57 14.70 3.67
CA GLU A 353 32.81 15.99 4.27
C GLU A 353 33.63 16.87 3.31
N LEU A 354 33.04 18.00 2.92
CA LEU A 354 33.68 19.07 2.17
C LEU A 354 33.91 20.28 3.09
N ASP A 355 34.53 21.34 2.60
CA ASP A 355 34.88 22.51 3.40
C ASP A 355 33.67 23.14 4.10
N ASP A 356 32.56 23.32 3.37
CA ASP A 356 31.35 24.01 3.82
C ASP A 356 30.09 23.13 3.82
N SER A 357 30.22 21.87 3.41
CA SER A 357 29.09 21.01 3.07
C SER A 357 29.35 19.55 3.45
N VAL A 358 28.27 18.83 3.69
CA VAL A 358 28.28 17.37 3.84
C VAL A 358 27.33 16.76 2.81
N ILE A 359 27.82 15.72 2.14
CA ILE A 359 27.04 14.88 1.20
C ILE A 359 26.89 13.50 1.82
N VAL A 360 25.67 12.98 1.87
CA VAL A 360 25.42 11.60 2.29
C VAL A 360 25.09 10.74 1.06
N LEU A 361 25.80 9.62 0.91
CA LEU A 361 25.49 8.59 -0.06
C LEU A 361 24.48 7.61 0.54
N ASP A 362 23.41 7.37 -0.21
CA ASP A 362 22.25 6.57 0.17
C ASP A 362 21.46 7.10 1.39
N ALA A 363 20.17 6.78 1.41
CA ALA A 363 19.20 7.21 2.38
C ALA A 363 18.21 6.07 2.67
N PRO A 364 18.62 5.02 3.38
CA PRO A 364 17.69 4.04 3.94
C PRO A 364 16.66 4.72 4.86
N PRO A 365 15.47 4.12 5.01
CA PRO A 365 14.47 4.63 5.92
C PRO A 365 15.02 4.69 7.36
N HIS A 366 14.59 5.71 8.11
CA HIS A 366 14.92 5.99 9.52
C HIS A 366 16.37 6.33 9.88
N GLN A 367 17.39 5.92 9.13
CA GLN A 367 18.78 6.27 9.47
C GLN A 367 19.10 7.75 9.15
N SER A 368 18.36 8.36 8.22
CA SER A 368 18.49 9.76 7.79
C SER A 368 18.65 10.74 8.96
N HIS A 369 17.75 10.66 9.96
CA HIS A 369 17.78 11.53 11.14
C HIS A 369 19.00 11.31 12.04
N LEU A 370 19.49 10.07 12.14
CA LEU A 370 20.68 9.75 12.94
C LEU A 370 21.94 10.28 12.27
N ILE A 371 22.07 10.11 10.96
CA ILE A 371 23.23 10.59 10.20
C ILE A 371 23.30 12.12 10.18
N MET A 372 22.16 12.82 10.00
CA MET A 372 22.13 14.28 10.09
C MET A 372 22.57 14.79 11.47
N GLN A 373 22.08 14.16 12.54
CA GLN A 373 22.48 14.53 13.91
C GLN A 373 23.96 14.22 14.18
N TRP A 374 24.45 13.07 13.69
CA TRP A 374 25.86 12.71 13.79
C TRP A 374 26.75 13.74 13.07
N ALA A 375 26.43 14.08 11.82
CA ALA A 375 27.21 15.04 11.03
C ALA A 375 27.30 16.40 11.74
N LEU A 376 26.17 16.90 12.26
CA LEU A 376 26.14 18.15 13.01
C LEU A 376 26.99 18.09 14.28
N LYS A 377 26.88 17.01 15.07
CA LYS A 377 27.63 16.86 16.34
C LYS A 377 29.12 16.59 16.13
N ARG A 378 29.48 15.80 15.12
CA ARG A 378 30.84 15.29 14.91
C ARG A 378 31.67 16.17 14.00
N LEU A 379 31.06 16.69 12.93
CA LEU A 379 31.72 17.49 11.89
C LEU A 379 31.41 18.99 12.04
N GLY A 380 30.39 19.35 12.83
CA GLY A 380 29.96 20.75 12.96
C GLY A 380 29.26 21.29 11.71
N LYS A 381 28.84 20.41 10.80
CA LYS A 381 28.33 20.75 9.46
C LYS A 381 26.96 20.14 9.23
N ALA A 382 26.11 20.88 8.53
CA ALA A 382 24.82 20.38 8.08
C ALA A 382 24.98 19.49 6.84
N VAL A 383 24.10 18.50 6.70
CA VAL A 383 23.95 17.75 5.45
C VAL A 383 23.28 18.65 4.43
N THR A 384 23.95 18.89 3.32
CA THR A 384 23.50 19.79 2.25
C THR A 384 23.04 19.03 1.02
N HIS A 385 23.50 17.78 0.86
CA HIS A 385 23.16 16.93 -0.26
C HIS A 385 22.93 15.49 0.19
N VAL A 386 21.99 14.83 -0.46
CA VAL A 386 21.79 13.39 -0.39
C VAL A 386 21.91 12.82 -1.80
N TRP A 387 22.63 11.71 -1.93
CA TRP A 387 22.91 11.07 -3.21
C TRP A 387 22.60 9.58 -3.11
N PRO A 388 21.33 9.18 -3.33
CA PRO A 388 20.98 7.78 -3.49
C PRO A 388 21.72 7.19 -4.68
N SER A 389 22.39 6.06 -4.49
CA SER A 389 23.12 5.35 -5.54
C SER A 389 22.17 4.77 -6.59
N HIS A 390 20.96 4.39 -6.18
CA HIS A 390 19.85 3.98 -7.04
C HIS A 390 18.51 4.12 -6.31
N HIS A 391 17.42 3.70 -6.96
CA HIS A 391 16.05 4.00 -6.57
C HIS A 391 15.39 2.96 -5.65
N HIS A 392 16.08 1.87 -5.30
CA HIS A 392 15.53 0.92 -4.34
C HIS A 392 15.29 1.61 -2.99
N HIS A 393 14.30 1.14 -2.24
CA HIS A 393 13.82 1.86 -1.06
C HIS A 393 14.81 1.84 0.11
N ASP A 394 15.62 0.78 0.25
CA ASP A 394 16.74 0.73 1.20
C ASP A 394 17.86 1.72 0.88
N HIS A 395 17.88 2.26 -0.34
CA HIS A 395 18.82 3.28 -0.78
C HIS A 395 18.26 4.70 -0.83
N SER A 396 16.93 4.85 -0.91
CA SER A 396 16.33 6.12 -1.35
C SER A 396 15.16 6.60 -0.49
N MET A 397 14.52 5.74 0.29
CA MET A 397 13.27 6.09 0.97
C MET A 397 13.42 7.18 2.04
N GLY A 398 14.59 7.25 2.70
CA GLY A 398 14.95 8.31 3.66
C GLY A 398 15.31 9.66 3.01
N THR A 399 15.32 9.76 1.67
CA THR A 399 15.64 11.01 0.95
C THR A 399 14.75 12.17 1.37
N ALA A 400 13.45 11.90 1.60
CA ALA A 400 12.49 12.92 2.00
C ALA A 400 12.88 13.63 3.31
N ASP A 401 13.52 12.93 4.24
CA ASP A 401 13.91 13.50 5.53
C ASP A 401 15.08 14.49 5.36
N TYR A 402 16.03 14.20 4.45
CA TYR A 402 17.11 15.13 4.10
C TYR A 402 16.58 16.37 3.37
N VAL A 403 15.66 16.18 2.42
CA VAL A 403 15.02 17.30 1.70
C VAL A 403 14.23 18.19 2.67
N ALA A 404 13.52 17.60 3.64
CA ALA A 404 12.84 18.34 4.69
C ALA A 404 13.81 19.17 5.56
N ALA A 405 15.05 18.69 5.74
CA ALA A 405 16.13 19.43 6.41
C ALA A 405 16.82 20.48 5.51
N GLY A 406 16.39 20.63 4.25
CA GLY A 406 16.88 21.63 3.32
C GLY A 406 17.93 21.15 2.32
N ALA A 407 18.31 19.86 2.36
CA ALA A 407 19.28 19.30 1.43
C ALA A 407 18.74 19.25 -0.02
N GLN A 408 19.68 19.20 -0.98
CA GLN A 408 19.40 18.91 -2.37
C GLN A 408 19.61 17.42 -2.67
N VAL A 409 18.88 16.88 -3.65
CA VAL A 409 19.00 15.50 -4.10
C VAL A 409 19.90 15.45 -5.33
N ILE A 410 20.96 14.65 -5.26
CA ILE A 410 21.81 14.35 -6.41
C ILE A 410 21.26 13.08 -7.06
N ALA A 411 20.84 13.15 -8.32
CA ALA A 411 20.25 12.02 -9.04
C ALA A 411 20.51 12.10 -10.54
N LEU A 412 20.33 10.97 -11.24
CA LEU A 412 20.28 10.97 -12.70
C LEU A 412 19.09 11.82 -13.18
N ALA A 413 19.27 12.56 -14.28
CA ALA A 413 18.21 13.39 -14.84
C ALA A 413 16.90 12.62 -15.10
N GLN A 414 17.01 11.39 -15.61
CA GLN A 414 15.87 10.52 -15.89
C GLN A 414 15.18 9.93 -14.64
N ALA A 415 15.81 10.04 -13.46
CA ALA A 415 15.28 9.48 -12.21
C ALA A 415 14.50 10.51 -11.38
N GLN A 416 14.44 11.78 -11.78
CA GLN A 416 13.74 12.82 -11.00
C GLN A 416 12.26 12.49 -10.79
N GLU A 417 11.57 12.00 -11.83
CA GLU A 417 10.13 11.70 -11.78
C GLU A 417 9.79 10.60 -10.77
N HIS A 418 10.73 9.69 -10.50
CA HIS A 418 10.57 8.67 -9.47
C HIS A 418 10.32 9.30 -8.10
N TYR A 419 11.03 10.38 -7.77
CA TYR A 419 10.92 11.10 -6.50
C TYR A 419 9.82 12.18 -6.55
N SER A 420 8.60 11.81 -6.91
CA SER A 420 7.50 12.77 -7.11
C SER A 420 7.13 13.59 -5.86
N ASN A 421 7.52 13.15 -4.66
CA ASN A 421 7.39 13.92 -3.41
C ASN A 421 8.44 15.04 -3.25
N VAL A 422 9.45 15.10 -4.10
CA VAL A 422 10.53 16.08 -4.05
C VAL A 422 10.33 17.12 -5.15
N SER A 423 10.35 18.41 -4.77
CA SER A 423 10.28 19.50 -5.74
C SER A 423 11.43 19.44 -6.75
N ALA A 424 11.13 19.65 -8.05
CA ALA A 424 12.13 19.74 -9.12
C ALA A 424 13.27 20.73 -8.81
N SER A 425 12.99 21.81 -8.07
CA SER A 425 13.98 22.80 -7.65
C SER A 425 15.01 22.30 -6.64
N ARG A 426 14.83 21.08 -6.10
CA ARG A 426 15.72 20.45 -5.12
C ARG A 426 16.72 19.48 -5.75
N PHE A 427 16.69 19.29 -7.07
CA PHE A 427 17.60 18.36 -7.73
C PHE A 427 18.85 19.03 -8.27
N ILE A 428 19.98 18.33 -8.12
CA ILE A 428 21.20 18.51 -8.91
C ILE A 428 21.36 17.24 -9.73
N THR A 429 21.36 17.36 -11.06
CA THR A 429 21.35 16.18 -11.92
C THR A 429 22.56 16.04 -12.81
N TYR A 430 22.88 14.79 -13.11
CA TYR A 430 23.92 14.36 -14.03
C TYR A 430 23.35 13.39 -15.07
N THR A 431 24.09 13.21 -16.17
CA THR A 431 23.73 12.40 -17.34
C THR A 431 24.71 11.28 -17.57
#